data_AF-A0A2T2P1K2-F1
#
_entry.id   AF-A0A2T2P1K2-F1
#
_cell.length_a   1.000
_cell.length_b   1.000
_cell.length_c   1.000
_cell.angle_alpha   90.00
_cell.angle_beta   90.00
_cell.angle_gamma   90.00
#
_symmetry.space_group_name_H-M   'P 1'
#
loop_
_entity.id
_entity.type
_entity.pdbx_description
1 polymer ?
#
loop_
_entity_poly.entity_id
_entity_poly.type
_entity_poly.pdbx_seq_one_letter_code
_entity_poly.pdbx_strand_id
1 'polypeptide(L)'
;MAENAPESVQHDDLCPICQMLLFAPVRTQCNHLLCASCMTQWADVSSTTNLAHASLDFDLRDFDANYDPIRDLEANCPMCRTHTAASLDDELAKQLEERYPVTWAERKVEEETARGGRVGQNGVEGIMILIGNKHQIDIGEATNIHDWTFFVRTSRPDVVKEVRVNLHPTFRPPRLVLRKPPFEVHRYGWGTFNIEATIILKAPYRWVREATDEPEYALSLDWTLDFGGRGGQGRIRAKIQKQEEIEEIEEMDSDGPRRSRRLRSQARTREADSARAASPVNWPHMDDSE
;
A
#
# COMPACT_ATOMS: atom_id res chain seq x y z
N MET A 1 10.35 -4.07 41.94
CA MET A 1 9.94 -4.29 40.54
C MET A 1 11.17 -4.80 39.84
N ALA A 2 11.22 -6.08 39.47
CA ALA A 2 12.39 -6.65 38.83
C ALA A 2 12.39 -6.18 37.37
N GLU A 3 13.36 -5.37 37.00
CA GLU A 3 13.70 -5.13 35.60
C GLU A 3 14.11 -6.48 35.02
N ASN A 4 13.27 -7.06 34.15
CA ASN A 4 13.62 -8.28 33.44
C ASN A 4 14.85 -7.99 32.59
N ALA A 5 15.94 -8.73 32.83
CA ALA A 5 17.12 -8.65 32.00
C ALA A 5 16.76 -8.99 30.54
N PRO A 6 17.39 -8.34 29.54
CA PRO A 6 17.11 -8.63 28.15
C PRO A 6 17.43 -10.11 27.85
N GLU A 7 16.45 -10.81 27.30
CA GLU A 7 16.61 -12.20 26.88
C GLU A 7 17.60 -12.29 25.72
N SER A 8 18.63 -13.13 25.85
CA SER A 8 19.56 -13.39 24.75
C SER A 8 18.99 -14.47 23.83
N VAL A 9 18.38 -14.06 22.72
CA VAL A 9 17.84 -14.97 21.70
C VAL A 9 18.98 -15.72 21.00
N GLN A 10 18.83 -17.04 20.84
CA GLN A 10 19.81 -17.86 20.12
C GLN A 10 19.70 -17.65 18.61
N HIS A 11 20.82 -17.77 17.89
CA HIS A 11 20.86 -17.55 16.44
C HIS A 11 19.90 -18.46 15.67
N ASP A 12 19.76 -19.72 16.09
CA ASP A 12 18.88 -20.70 15.45
C ASP A 12 17.39 -20.36 15.61
N ASP A 13 17.06 -19.48 16.57
CA ASP A 13 15.70 -19.00 16.83
C ASP A 13 15.42 -17.65 16.14
N LEU A 14 16.39 -17.12 15.39
CA LEU A 14 16.24 -15.90 14.60
C LEU A 14 15.74 -16.21 13.19
N CYS A 15 14.84 -15.36 12.70
CA CYS A 15 14.42 -15.39 11.32
C CYS A 15 15.58 -14.94 10.41
N PRO A 16 15.95 -15.70 9.36
CA PRO A 16 17.05 -15.32 8.49
C PRO A 16 16.78 -14.08 7.63
N ILE A 17 15.51 -13.62 7.56
CA ILE A 17 15.11 -12.44 6.77
C ILE A 17 15.14 -11.17 7.62
N CYS A 18 14.42 -11.15 8.75
CA CYS A 18 14.34 -9.96 9.59
C CYS A 18 15.37 -9.94 10.74
N GLN A 19 16.10 -11.04 10.96
CA GLN A 19 17.12 -11.18 12.01
C GLN A 19 16.60 -10.97 13.44
N MET A 20 15.28 -11.06 13.64
CA MET A 20 14.62 -11.02 14.94
C MET A 20 14.12 -12.40 15.32
N LEU A 21 13.69 -12.58 16.58
CA LEU A 21 13.04 -13.80 17.06
C LEU A 21 11.92 -14.21 16.08
N LEU A 22 11.95 -15.48 15.66
CA LEU A 22 10.92 -16.10 14.84
C LEU A 22 9.54 -15.91 15.51
N PHE A 23 8.63 -15.23 14.82
CA PHE A 23 7.27 -14.99 15.31
C PHE A 23 6.27 -15.57 14.31
N ALA A 24 5.31 -16.36 14.81
CA ALA A 24 4.46 -17.22 14.00
C ALA A 24 5.30 -17.95 12.93
N PRO A 25 6.27 -18.80 13.32
CA PRO A 25 7.18 -19.43 12.38
C PRO A 25 6.40 -20.26 11.35
N VAL A 26 6.85 -20.17 10.10
CA VAL A 26 6.43 -21.07 9.03
C VAL A 26 7.58 -21.97 8.64
N ARG A 27 7.25 -23.22 8.34
CA ARG A 27 8.17 -24.21 7.80
C ARG A 27 7.83 -24.45 6.34
N THR A 28 8.83 -24.25 5.49
CA THR A 28 8.74 -24.59 4.06
C THR A 28 8.91 -26.09 3.86
N GLN A 29 8.45 -26.64 2.73
CA GLN A 29 8.66 -28.07 2.41
C GLN A 29 10.16 -28.42 2.25
N CYS A 30 10.99 -27.44 1.91
CA CYS A 30 12.45 -27.58 1.90
C CYS A 30 13.09 -27.40 3.30
N ASN A 31 12.28 -27.36 4.36
CA ASN A 31 12.65 -27.34 5.77
C ASN A 31 13.38 -26.06 6.25
N HIS A 32 13.20 -24.93 5.57
CA HIS A 32 13.64 -23.62 6.06
C HIS A 32 12.56 -22.96 6.92
N LEU A 33 12.99 -22.30 8.00
CA LEU A 33 12.17 -21.59 8.97
C LEU A 33 12.24 -20.07 8.76
N LEU A 34 11.08 -19.43 8.81
CA LEU A 34 10.92 -17.99 8.55
C LEU A 34 9.76 -17.47 9.43
N CYS A 35 9.73 -16.18 9.75
CA CYS A 35 8.47 -15.57 10.22
C CYS A 35 7.42 -15.66 9.12
N ALA A 36 6.17 -15.91 9.48
CA ALA A 36 5.10 -15.92 8.49
C ALA A 36 4.98 -14.59 7.73
N SER A 37 5.11 -13.47 8.44
CA SER A 37 5.08 -12.11 7.85
C SER A 37 6.16 -11.90 6.79
N CYS A 38 7.35 -12.44 7.01
CA CYS A 38 8.50 -12.40 6.10
C CYS A 38 8.27 -13.28 4.87
N MET A 39 7.79 -14.52 5.06
CA MET A 39 7.47 -15.41 3.95
C MET A 39 6.34 -14.82 3.08
N THR A 40 5.31 -14.22 3.69
CA THR A 40 4.24 -13.53 2.96
C THR A 40 4.77 -12.41 2.09
N GLN A 41 5.60 -11.53 2.67
CA GLN A 41 6.18 -10.41 1.92
C GLN A 41 7.06 -10.92 0.77
N TRP A 42 7.81 -12.00 1.00
CA TRP A 42 8.62 -12.62 -0.03
C TRP A 42 7.78 -13.25 -1.15
N ALA A 43 6.68 -13.92 -0.82
CA ALA A 43 5.77 -14.49 -1.80
C ALA A 43 5.14 -13.40 -2.67
N ASP A 44 4.73 -12.27 -2.08
CA ASP A 44 4.20 -11.11 -2.82
C ASP A 44 5.19 -10.58 -3.86
N VAL A 45 6.48 -10.52 -3.51
CA VAL A 45 7.55 -10.06 -4.42
C VAL A 45 7.98 -11.16 -5.40
N SER A 46 7.90 -12.43 -5.02
CA SER A 46 8.34 -13.55 -5.88
C SER A 46 7.34 -13.88 -6.96
N SER A 47 6.04 -13.76 -6.66
CA SER A 47 4.94 -14.04 -7.59
C SER A 47 4.90 -13.06 -8.77
N THR A 48 5.54 -11.89 -8.68
CA THR A 48 5.73 -11.01 -9.85
C THR A 48 6.64 -11.62 -10.92
N THR A 49 7.37 -12.69 -10.61
CA THR A 49 8.35 -13.33 -11.51
C THR A 49 7.92 -14.72 -12.01
N ASN A 50 6.86 -15.32 -11.45
CA ASN A 50 6.29 -16.58 -11.91
C ASN A 50 4.82 -16.64 -11.48
N LEU A 51 3.92 -16.16 -12.34
CA LEU A 51 2.48 -16.12 -12.10
C LEU A 51 1.87 -17.52 -12.34
N ALA A 52 2.08 -18.43 -11.40
CA ALA A 52 1.05 -19.43 -11.14
C ALA A 52 -0.04 -18.73 -10.32
N HIS A 53 -1.26 -18.71 -10.85
CA HIS A 53 -2.44 -18.15 -10.19
C HIS A 53 -2.80 -19.00 -8.95
N ALA A 54 -2.05 -18.88 -7.86
CA ALA A 54 -2.47 -19.31 -6.53
C ALA A 54 -3.18 -18.10 -5.90
N SER A 55 -4.48 -17.93 -6.17
CA SER A 55 -5.61 -18.41 -5.36
C SER A 55 -5.52 -17.81 -3.94
N LEU A 56 -6.32 -16.81 -3.54
CA LEU A 56 -7.77 -16.96 -3.36
C LEU A 56 -8.56 -15.62 -3.40
N ASP A 57 -7.92 -14.46 -3.53
CA ASP A 57 -8.61 -13.15 -3.36
C ASP A 57 -9.16 -12.51 -4.65
N PHE A 58 -9.75 -13.29 -5.57
CA PHE A 58 -10.38 -12.70 -6.78
C PHE A 58 -11.89 -12.44 -6.66
N ASP A 59 -12.58 -13.00 -5.66
CA ASP A 59 -13.96 -12.61 -5.38
C ASP A 59 -13.95 -11.40 -4.44
N LEU A 60 -14.40 -10.24 -4.96
CA LEU A 60 -14.29 -8.92 -4.32
C LEU A 60 -15.07 -8.79 -3.01
N ARG A 61 -15.91 -9.79 -2.73
CA ARG A 61 -16.75 -9.90 -1.55
C ARG A 61 -15.99 -10.51 -0.37
N ASP A 62 -14.87 -11.17 -0.63
CA ASP A 62 -14.08 -11.91 0.35
C ASP A 62 -12.77 -11.20 0.70
N PHE A 63 -12.58 -9.94 0.28
CA PHE A 63 -11.46 -9.11 0.78
C PHE A 63 -11.63 -8.91 2.29
N ASP A 64 -11.08 -9.82 3.05
CA ASP A 64 -10.90 -9.66 4.49
C ASP A 64 -9.59 -8.89 4.69
N ALA A 65 -9.74 -7.67 5.20
CA ALA A 65 -8.64 -6.81 5.64
C ALA A 65 -7.71 -7.52 6.64
N ASN A 66 -8.21 -8.56 7.31
CA ASN A 66 -7.52 -9.41 8.27
C ASN A 66 -7.18 -10.80 7.69
N TYR A 67 -7.41 -11.04 6.38
CA TYR A 67 -7.03 -12.28 5.72
C TYR A 67 -5.52 -12.48 5.89
N ASP A 68 -5.17 -13.54 6.60
CA ASP A 68 -3.80 -13.89 6.85
C ASP A 68 -3.36 -14.89 5.78
N PRO A 69 -2.59 -14.48 4.76
CA PRO A 69 -2.21 -15.31 3.61
C PRO A 69 -1.30 -16.49 3.97
N ILE A 70 -1.00 -16.69 5.25
CA ILE A 70 -0.12 -17.74 5.73
C ILE A 70 -0.68 -19.12 5.42
N ARG A 71 -2.01 -19.26 5.34
CA ARG A 71 -2.66 -20.58 5.24
C ARG A 71 -2.46 -21.27 3.88
N ASP A 72 -2.17 -20.51 2.81
CA ASP A 72 -2.06 -21.01 1.43
C ASP A 72 -0.87 -20.38 0.68
N LEU A 73 0.31 -20.33 1.31
CA LEU A 73 1.44 -19.59 0.78
C LEU A 73 2.37 -20.46 -0.10
N GLU A 74 2.19 -20.36 -1.42
CA GLU A 74 3.07 -20.97 -2.43
C GLU A 74 3.99 -19.92 -3.07
N ALA A 75 5.31 -20.13 -2.99
CA ALA A 75 6.30 -19.29 -3.67
C ALA A 75 7.66 -19.99 -3.73
N ASN A 76 8.64 -19.39 -4.41
CA ASN A 76 10.03 -19.82 -4.29
C ASN A 76 10.55 -19.52 -2.87
N CYS A 77 11.21 -20.48 -2.23
CA CYS A 77 11.80 -20.28 -0.91
C CYS A 77 12.88 -19.16 -0.95
N PRO A 78 12.88 -18.20 -0.02
CA PRO A 78 13.92 -17.14 0.01
C PRO A 78 15.32 -17.69 0.30
N MET A 79 15.42 -18.85 0.96
CA MET A 79 16.70 -19.44 1.37
C MET A 79 17.34 -20.27 0.26
N CYS A 80 16.55 -21.12 -0.41
CA CYS A 80 17.08 -22.06 -1.40
C CYS A 80 16.50 -21.90 -2.81
N ARG A 81 15.56 -20.97 -3.02
CA ARG A 81 14.88 -20.66 -4.28
C ARG A 81 14.02 -21.78 -4.87
N THR A 82 13.90 -22.92 -4.20
CA THR A 82 13.01 -24.01 -4.59
C THR A 82 11.55 -23.59 -4.43
N HIS A 83 10.71 -23.85 -5.44
CA HIS A 83 9.26 -23.68 -5.34
C HIS A 83 8.71 -24.53 -4.18
N THR A 84 8.00 -23.90 -3.25
CA THR A 84 7.61 -24.53 -2.00
C THR A 84 6.30 -23.94 -1.47
N ALA A 85 5.55 -24.77 -0.76
CA ALA A 85 4.50 -24.29 0.15
C ALA A 85 5.10 -24.09 1.55
N ALA A 86 4.53 -23.15 2.31
CA ALA A 86 4.88 -22.92 3.72
C ALA A 86 3.66 -23.17 4.62
N SER A 87 3.87 -23.85 5.75
CA SER A 87 2.85 -24.12 6.76
C SER A 87 3.27 -23.57 8.12
N LEU A 88 2.32 -23.12 8.93
CA LEU A 88 2.59 -22.71 10.32
C LEU A 88 3.22 -23.85 11.11
N ASP A 89 4.21 -23.50 11.93
CA ASP A 89 4.85 -24.39 12.89
C ASP A 89 4.42 -23.98 14.32
N ASP A 90 3.18 -24.33 14.66
CA ASP A 90 2.58 -23.97 15.96
C ASP A 90 3.32 -24.56 17.15
N GLU A 91 4.01 -25.68 16.95
CA GLU A 91 4.80 -26.33 17.98
C GLU A 91 6.07 -25.52 18.27
N LEU A 92 6.81 -25.12 17.24
CA LEU A 92 7.94 -24.20 17.41
C LEU A 92 7.48 -22.85 17.98
N ALA A 93 6.32 -22.33 17.57
CA ALA A 93 5.77 -21.09 18.10
C ALA A 93 5.62 -21.14 19.63
N LYS A 94 5.01 -22.22 20.17
CA LYS A 94 4.86 -22.40 21.62
C LYS A 94 6.20 -22.52 22.33
N GLN A 95 7.14 -23.27 21.75
CA GLN A 95 8.47 -23.44 22.33
C GLN A 95 9.21 -22.09 22.43
N LEU A 96 9.11 -21.25 21.40
CA LEU A 96 9.72 -19.91 21.40
C LEU A 96 9.02 -18.96 22.38
N GLU A 97 7.70 -19.02 22.51
CA GLU A 97 6.93 -18.23 23.47
C GLU A 97 7.28 -18.59 24.93
N GLU A 98 7.42 -19.89 25.24
CA GLU A 98 7.84 -20.36 26.55
C GLU A 98 9.29 -20.00 26.87
N ARG A 99 10.17 -20.04 25.86
CA ARG A 99 11.61 -19.80 26.01
C ARG A 99 11.98 -18.33 26.10
N TYR A 100 11.25 -17.48 25.36
CA TYR A 100 11.51 -16.04 25.22
C TYR A 100 10.24 -15.21 25.46
N PRO A 101 9.59 -15.32 26.63
CA PRO A 101 8.29 -14.70 26.87
C PRO A 101 8.29 -13.18 26.72
N VAL A 102 9.38 -12.50 27.09
CA VAL A 102 9.46 -11.03 26.98
C VAL A 102 9.60 -10.65 25.51
N THR A 103 10.58 -11.24 24.81
CA THR A 103 10.85 -10.94 23.40
C THR A 103 9.68 -11.33 22.51
N TRP A 104 9.02 -12.45 22.79
CA TRP A 104 7.82 -12.90 22.07
C TRP A 104 6.66 -11.91 22.21
N ALA A 105 6.42 -11.39 23.41
CA ALA A 105 5.38 -10.39 23.65
C ALA A 105 5.66 -9.09 22.87
N GLU A 106 6.91 -8.65 22.82
CA GLU A 106 7.34 -7.50 22.00
C GLU A 106 7.11 -7.76 20.51
N ARG A 107 7.53 -8.93 20.00
CA ARG A 107 7.29 -9.32 18.60
C ARG A 107 5.81 -9.37 18.24
N LYS A 108 4.97 -9.85 19.16
CA LYS A 108 3.51 -9.86 18.98
C LYS A 108 2.96 -8.45 18.80
N VAL A 109 3.39 -7.51 19.64
CA VAL A 109 3.01 -6.09 19.56
C VAL A 109 3.43 -5.49 18.21
N GLU A 110 4.65 -5.75 17.77
CA GLU A 110 5.18 -5.26 16.50
C GLU A 110 4.38 -5.77 15.30
N GLU A 111 4.09 -7.07 15.27
CA GLU A 111 3.34 -7.71 14.18
C GLU A 111 1.87 -7.26 14.13
N GLU A 112 1.21 -7.15 15.29
CA GLU A 112 -0.14 -6.58 15.37
C GLU A 112 -0.17 -5.13 14.87
N THR A 113 0.86 -4.33 15.20
CA THR A 113 0.98 -2.94 14.75
C THR A 113 1.19 -2.87 13.23
N ALA A 114 2.11 -3.69 12.70
CA ALA A 114 2.44 -3.74 11.29
C ALA A 114 1.25 -4.19 10.42
N ARG A 115 0.38 -5.05 10.96
CA ARG A 115 -0.87 -5.49 10.31
C ARG A 115 -2.03 -4.50 10.47
N GLY A 116 -1.91 -3.48 11.32
CA GLY A 116 -2.98 -2.54 11.62
C GLY A 116 -4.02 -3.06 12.62
N GLY A 117 -3.75 -4.17 13.30
CA GLY A 117 -4.59 -4.71 14.38
C GLY A 117 -4.52 -3.88 15.67
N ARG A 118 -3.51 -3.01 15.79
CA ARG A 118 -3.38 -2.06 16.89
C ARG A 118 -2.64 -0.80 16.45
N VAL A 119 -2.83 0.26 17.24
CA VAL A 119 -2.04 1.48 17.16
C VAL A 119 -0.70 1.25 17.85
N GLY A 120 0.38 1.51 17.12
CA GLY A 120 1.75 1.48 17.63
C GLY A 120 2.09 2.73 18.45
N GLN A 121 3.36 2.80 18.88
CA GLN A 121 3.87 4.02 19.50
C GLN A 121 3.74 5.22 18.54
N ASN A 122 3.47 6.40 19.09
CA ASN A 122 3.28 7.66 18.35
C ASN A 122 2.11 7.68 17.35
N GLY A 123 1.10 6.83 17.53
CA GLY A 123 -0.09 6.83 16.66
C GLY A 123 0.14 6.21 15.28
N VAL A 124 1.22 5.44 15.09
CA VAL A 124 1.53 4.76 13.84
C VAL A 124 0.72 3.48 13.72
N GLU A 125 0.01 3.30 12.61
CA GLU A 125 -0.82 2.13 12.32
C GLU A 125 -0.41 1.54 10.95
N GLY A 126 -0.35 0.22 10.87
CA GLY A 126 -0.21 -0.47 9.58
C GLY A 126 -1.51 -0.40 8.76
N ILE A 127 -1.38 -0.27 7.44
CA ILE A 127 -2.49 -0.40 6.51
C ILE A 127 -2.08 -1.32 5.36
N MET A 128 -2.93 -2.29 5.07
CA MET A 128 -2.79 -3.19 3.92
C MET A 128 -3.51 -2.58 2.74
N ILE A 129 -2.85 -2.50 1.59
CA ILE A 129 -3.42 -2.05 0.32
C ILE A 129 -3.32 -3.18 -0.69
N LEU A 130 -4.41 -3.46 -1.41
CA LEU A 130 -4.36 -4.24 -2.65
C LEU A 130 -4.59 -3.31 -3.83
N ILE A 131 -3.78 -3.46 -4.86
CA ILE A 131 -3.93 -2.76 -6.13
C ILE A 131 -3.91 -3.79 -7.24
N GLY A 132 -4.83 -3.72 -8.19
CA GLY A 132 -4.93 -4.74 -9.21
C GLY A 132 -5.97 -4.45 -10.27
N ASN A 133 -6.14 -5.41 -11.17
CA ASN A 133 -7.25 -5.41 -12.09
C ASN A 133 -7.84 -6.81 -12.28
N LYS A 134 -9.15 -6.85 -12.47
CA LYS A 134 -9.84 -7.98 -13.07
C LYS A 134 -9.78 -7.88 -14.58
N HIS A 135 -9.86 -9.02 -15.23
CA HIS A 135 -9.91 -9.14 -16.68
C HIS A 135 -10.80 -10.30 -17.10
N GLN A 136 -11.59 -10.10 -18.15
CA GLN A 136 -12.28 -11.13 -18.89
C GLN A 136 -12.34 -10.74 -20.37
N ILE A 137 -12.53 -11.74 -21.23
CA ILE A 137 -12.73 -11.50 -22.66
C ILE A 137 -14.23 -11.40 -22.92
N ASP A 138 -14.67 -10.26 -23.43
CA ASP A 138 -16.04 -10.04 -23.88
C ASP A 138 -16.07 -10.20 -25.41
N ILE A 139 -16.49 -11.38 -25.87
CA ILE A 139 -16.53 -11.76 -27.28
C ILE A 139 -17.82 -11.24 -27.93
N GLY A 140 -18.03 -9.93 -27.90
CA GLY A 140 -19.07 -9.23 -28.66
C GLY A 140 -18.61 -8.82 -30.08
N GLU A 141 -19.41 -8.02 -30.79
CA GLU A 141 -19.05 -7.43 -32.09
C GLU A 141 -18.09 -6.22 -31.99
N ALA A 142 -17.64 -5.87 -30.78
CA ALA A 142 -16.84 -4.68 -30.53
C ALA A 142 -15.34 -4.91 -30.77
N THR A 143 -14.63 -3.87 -31.20
CA THR A 143 -13.16 -3.88 -31.40
C THR A 143 -12.36 -3.96 -30.10
N ASN A 144 -12.96 -3.63 -28.94
CA ASN A 144 -12.32 -3.74 -27.63
C ASN A 144 -12.86 -4.95 -26.87
N ILE A 145 -12.12 -6.06 -26.92
CA ILE A 145 -12.52 -7.35 -26.35
C ILE A 145 -12.07 -7.54 -24.89
N HIS A 146 -11.14 -6.72 -24.40
CA HIS A 146 -10.66 -6.82 -23.02
C HIS A 146 -11.55 -5.99 -22.11
N ASP A 147 -12.41 -6.68 -21.37
CA ASP A 147 -13.19 -6.12 -20.28
C ASP A 147 -12.35 -6.20 -19.00
N TRP A 148 -12.02 -5.05 -18.43
CA TRP A 148 -11.20 -4.97 -17.23
C TRP A 148 -11.76 -4.01 -16.19
N THR A 149 -11.50 -4.34 -14.92
CA THR A 149 -11.86 -3.50 -13.77
C THR A 149 -10.62 -3.28 -12.93
N PHE A 150 -10.07 -2.06 -12.96
CA PHE A 150 -9.02 -1.65 -12.03
C PHE A 150 -9.62 -1.38 -10.65
N PHE A 151 -8.85 -1.69 -9.62
CA PHE A 151 -9.32 -1.58 -8.26
C PHE A 151 -8.20 -1.25 -7.25
N VAL A 152 -8.58 -0.53 -6.20
CA VAL A 152 -7.77 -0.33 -4.99
C VAL A 152 -8.59 -0.75 -3.77
N ARG A 153 -8.03 -1.61 -2.92
CA ARG A 153 -8.63 -2.01 -1.63
C ARG A 153 -7.69 -1.66 -0.51
N THR A 154 -8.25 -1.40 0.67
CA THR A 154 -7.47 -1.04 1.85
C THR A 154 -8.07 -1.67 3.10
N SER A 155 -7.25 -2.10 4.06
CA SER A 155 -7.75 -2.58 5.36
C SER A 155 -8.46 -1.50 6.18
N ARG A 156 -8.14 -0.22 5.94
CA ARG A 156 -8.74 0.94 6.61
C ARG A 156 -9.40 1.90 5.60
N PRO A 157 -10.54 1.52 4.98
CA PRO A 157 -11.21 2.39 4.02
C PRO A 157 -11.82 3.64 4.70
N ASP A 158 -12.00 3.60 6.02
CA ASP A 158 -12.50 4.70 6.84
C ASP A 158 -11.57 5.93 6.85
N VAL A 159 -10.25 5.72 6.73
CA VAL A 159 -9.27 6.82 6.71
C VAL A 159 -8.99 7.36 5.29
N VAL A 160 -9.47 6.69 4.24
CA VAL A 160 -9.28 7.10 2.85
C VAL A 160 -10.34 8.13 2.46
N LYS A 161 -9.89 9.31 1.98
CA LYS A 161 -10.75 10.38 1.48
C LYS A 161 -11.21 10.10 0.05
N GLU A 162 -10.26 9.80 -0.82
CA GLU A 162 -10.49 9.48 -2.23
C GLU A 162 -9.28 8.77 -2.84
N VAL A 163 -9.51 8.02 -3.91
CA VAL A 163 -8.48 7.47 -4.80
C VAL A 163 -8.59 8.19 -6.13
N ARG A 164 -7.51 8.83 -6.56
CA ARG A 164 -7.40 9.48 -7.86
C ARG A 164 -6.76 8.51 -8.82
N VAL A 165 -7.41 8.23 -9.95
CA VAL A 165 -6.92 7.28 -10.95
C VAL A 165 -6.62 8.02 -12.24
N ASN A 166 -5.38 7.93 -12.70
CA ASN A 166 -4.92 8.45 -13.98
C ASN A 166 -4.78 7.28 -14.96
N LEU A 167 -5.71 7.22 -15.91
CA LEU A 167 -5.70 6.32 -17.04
C LEU A 167 -4.95 6.95 -18.22
N HIS A 168 -4.60 6.11 -19.20
CA HIS A 168 -4.08 6.57 -20.48
C HIS A 168 -5.01 7.61 -21.15
N PRO A 169 -4.50 8.64 -21.85
CA PRO A 169 -5.31 9.71 -22.44
C PRO A 169 -6.39 9.28 -23.44
N THR A 170 -6.31 8.06 -23.98
CA THR A 170 -7.33 7.49 -24.86
C THR A 170 -8.64 7.19 -24.15
N PHE A 171 -8.61 7.01 -22.82
CA PHE A 171 -9.81 6.81 -22.02
C PHE A 171 -10.49 8.15 -21.73
N ARG A 172 -11.83 8.18 -21.74
CA ARG A 172 -12.62 9.38 -21.44
C ARG A 172 -13.60 9.12 -20.29
N PRO A 173 -13.54 9.90 -19.18
CA PRO A 173 -12.43 10.77 -18.80
C PRO A 173 -11.16 9.96 -18.45
N PRO A 174 -9.95 10.49 -18.71
CA PRO A 174 -8.71 9.80 -18.37
C PRO A 174 -8.34 9.96 -16.89
N ARG A 175 -8.96 10.92 -16.18
CA ARG A 175 -8.75 11.14 -14.75
C ARG A 175 -10.04 10.92 -14.00
N LEU A 176 -10.00 10.08 -12.97
CA LEU A 176 -11.15 9.74 -12.13
C LEU A 176 -10.85 10.04 -10.67
N VAL A 177 -11.89 10.39 -9.93
CA VAL A 177 -11.84 10.57 -8.48
C VAL A 177 -12.87 9.64 -7.84
N LEU A 178 -12.38 8.61 -7.17
CA LEU A 178 -13.18 7.56 -6.55
C LEU A 178 -13.27 7.83 -5.05
N ARG A 179 -14.47 8.17 -4.56
CA ARG A 179 -14.66 8.62 -3.16
C ARG A 179 -15.24 7.56 -2.23
N LYS A 180 -15.66 6.41 -2.78
CA LYS A 180 -16.26 5.34 -2.01
C LYS A 180 -15.53 4.04 -2.29
N PRO A 181 -15.23 3.23 -1.26
CA PRO A 181 -14.84 1.85 -1.49
C PRO A 181 -15.99 1.17 -2.25
N PRO A 182 -15.69 0.26 -3.19
CA PRO A 182 -14.40 -0.36 -3.44
C PRO A 182 -13.34 0.43 -4.25
N PHE A 183 -13.53 1.70 -4.62
CA PHE A 183 -12.56 2.45 -5.45
C PHE A 183 -12.20 1.73 -6.77
N GLU A 184 -13.20 1.51 -7.62
CA GLU A 184 -13.03 0.80 -8.88
C GLU A 184 -13.29 1.67 -10.11
N VAL A 185 -12.65 1.29 -11.22
CA VAL A 185 -12.99 1.78 -12.54
C VAL A 185 -13.04 0.61 -13.53
N HIS A 186 -14.18 0.52 -14.23
CA HIS A 186 -14.44 -0.45 -15.28
C HIS A 186 -14.26 0.18 -16.65
N ARG A 187 -13.56 -0.50 -17.57
CA ARG A 187 -13.33 -0.04 -18.95
C ARG A 187 -13.09 -1.22 -19.88
N TYR A 188 -13.23 -0.93 -21.18
CA TYR A 188 -12.80 -1.81 -22.26
C TYR A 188 -11.50 -1.29 -22.89
N GLY A 189 -10.58 -2.19 -23.23
CA GLY A 189 -9.31 -1.82 -23.87
C GLY A 189 -8.83 -2.86 -24.90
N TRP A 190 -7.74 -2.52 -25.58
CA TRP A 190 -7.09 -3.36 -26.60
C TRP A 190 -5.64 -3.73 -26.25
N GLY A 191 -5.09 -3.14 -25.17
CA GLY A 191 -3.69 -3.31 -24.78
C GLY A 191 -3.47 -3.05 -23.30
N THR A 192 -2.27 -3.36 -22.83
CA THR A 192 -1.84 -3.14 -21.45
C THR A 192 -1.30 -1.72 -21.29
N PHE A 193 -1.59 -1.09 -20.15
CA PHE A 193 -1.15 0.25 -19.81
C PHE A 193 -0.81 0.31 -18.32
N ASN A 194 0.07 1.22 -17.93
CA ASN A 194 0.26 1.55 -16.53
C ASN A 194 -0.84 2.52 -16.09
N ILE A 195 -1.48 2.19 -14.97
CA ILE A 195 -2.44 3.03 -14.27
C ILE A 195 -1.74 3.58 -13.04
N GLU A 196 -1.68 4.90 -12.95
CA GLU A 196 -1.23 5.60 -11.74
C GLU A 196 -2.45 5.85 -10.85
N ALA A 197 -2.37 5.45 -9.59
CA ALA A 197 -3.40 5.64 -8.59
C ALA A 197 -2.84 6.34 -7.35
N THR A 198 -3.40 7.50 -7.00
CA THR A 198 -3.03 8.24 -5.79
C THR A 198 -4.08 8.07 -4.71
N ILE A 199 -3.72 7.48 -3.58
CA ILE A 199 -4.57 7.34 -2.40
C ILE A 199 -4.42 8.58 -1.51
N ILE A 200 -5.52 9.30 -1.32
CA ILE A 200 -5.59 10.50 -0.49
C ILE A 200 -6.23 10.15 0.85
N LEU A 201 -5.53 10.42 1.95
CA LEU A 201 -6.03 10.23 3.31
C LEU A 201 -6.93 11.39 3.75
N LYS A 202 -7.84 11.11 4.69
CA LYS A 202 -8.60 12.13 5.41
C LYS A 202 -7.70 12.79 6.45
N ALA A 203 -7.89 14.08 6.70
CA ALA A 203 -7.31 14.71 7.88
C ALA A 203 -7.83 14.00 9.16
N PRO A 204 -7.01 13.85 10.21
CA PRO A 204 -5.61 14.30 10.33
C PRO A 204 -4.58 13.20 10.00
N TYR A 205 -4.91 12.23 9.14
CA TYR A 205 -3.99 11.13 8.81
C TYR A 205 -2.96 11.50 7.74
N ARG A 206 -1.75 10.96 7.90
CA ARG A 206 -0.65 11.03 6.92
C ARG A 206 0.01 9.67 6.71
N TRP A 207 0.70 9.51 5.59
CA TRP A 207 1.56 8.37 5.31
C TRP A 207 2.90 8.51 6.06
N VAL A 208 3.35 7.42 6.68
CA VAL A 208 4.69 7.32 7.28
C VAL A 208 5.61 6.72 6.23
N ARG A 209 6.45 7.57 5.62
CA ARG A 209 7.44 7.19 4.62
C ARG A 209 8.67 8.10 4.71
N GLU A 210 9.72 7.74 4.00
CA GLU A 210 10.87 8.63 3.80
C GLU A 210 10.43 9.92 3.08
N ALA A 211 11.18 11.01 3.29
CA ALA A 211 10.83 12.31 2.73
C ALA A 211 10.79 12.24 1.19
N THR A 212 9.62 12.54 0.63
CA THR A 212 9.40 12.69 -0.82
C THR A 212 8.83 14.06 -1.11
N ASP A 213 8.87 14.49 -2.38
CA ASP A 213 8.22 15.73 -2.83
C ASP A 213 6.68 15.63 -2.85
N GLU A 214 6.13 14.44 -2.60
CA GLU A 214 4.70 14.21 -2.56
C GLU A 214 4.09 14.64 -1.21
N PRO A 215 2.88 15.21 -1.21
CA PRO A 215 2.19 15.58 0.03
C PRO A 215 2.08 14.40 1.01
N GLU A 216 2.29 14.65 2.31
CA GLU A 216 2.29 13.59 3.33
C GLU A 216 0.96 12.80 3.42
N TYR A 217 -0.15 13.38 2.93
CA TYR A 217 -1.47 12.73 2.89
C TYR A 217 -1.74 11.92 1.61
N ALA A 218 -0.82 11.92 0.64
CA ALA A 218 -0.98 11.30 -0.68
C ALA A 218 0.05 10.18 -0.90
N LEU A 219 -0.40 9.01 -1.34
CA LEU A 219 0.45 7.88 -1.73
C LEU A 219 0.16 7.50 -3.17
N SER A 220 1.13 7.69 -4.07
CA SER A 220 1.03 7.26 -5.47
C SER A 220 1.49 5.82 -5.63
N LEU A 221 0.74 5.06 -6.41
CA LEU A 221 0.97 3.65 -6.73
C LEU A 221 0.81 3.45 -8.23
N ASP A 222 1.70 2.66 -8.83
CA ASP A 222 1.61 2.29 -10.23
C ASP A 222 1.18 0.82 -10.37
N TRP A 223 0.30 0.56 -11.34
CA TRP A 223 -0.14 -0.78 -11.68
C TRP A 223 -0.14 -0.99 -13.19
N THR A 224 0.63 -1.95 -13.67
CA THR A 224 0.53 -2.43 -15.07
C THR A 224 -0.68 -3.34 -15.19
N LEU A 225 -1.63 -3.00 -16.07
CA LEU A 225 -2.76 -3.87 -16.36
C LEU A 225 -2.29 -5.26 -16.79
N ASP A 226 -2.83 -6.28 -16.11
CA ASP A 226 -2.60 -7.68 -16.42
C ASP A 226 -3.84 -8.27 -17.09
N PHE A 227 -3.68 -8.75 -18.32
CA PHE A 227 -4.73 -9.43 -19.09
C PHE A 227 -4.52 -10.96 -19.11
N GLY A 228 -3.56 -11.47 -18.37
CA GLY A 228 -3.39 -12.90 -18.13
C GLY A 228 -4.56 -13.47 -17.34
N GLY A 229 -5.24 -14.49 -17.89
CA GLY A 229 -6.36 -15.16 -17.22
C GLY A 229 -7.44 -14.18 -16.75
N ARG A 230 -7.67 -14.12 -15.43
CA ARG A 230 -8.65 -13.24 -14.77
C ARG A 230 -8.11 -11.87 -14.34
N GLY A 231 -6.88 -11.53 -14.75
CA GLY A 231 -6.14 -10.36 -14.31
C GLY A 231 -5.25 -10.66 -13.09
N GLY A 232 -4.64 -9.61 -12.54
CA GLY A 232 -3.61 -9.70 -11.51
C GLY A 232 -3.81 -8.68 -10.40
N GLN A 233 -3.08 -8.87 -9.30
CA GLN A 233 -3.05 -7.91 -8.19
C GLN A 233 -1.72 -7.96 -7.44
N GLY A 234 -1.39 -6.86 -6.79
CA GLY A 234 -0.27 -6.72 -5.86
C GLY A 234 -0.75 -6.27 -4.48
N ARG A 235 0.03 -6.63 -3.47
CA ARG A 235 -0.22 -6.28 -2.06
C ARG A 235 0.88 -5.39 -1.53
N ILE A 236 0.48 -4.33 -0.82
CA ILE A 236 1.37 -3.32 -0.29
C ILE A 236 1.08 -3.12 1.19
N ARG A 237 2.14 -3.19 2.01
CA ARG A 237 2.13 -2.81 3.42
C ARG A 237 2.61 -1.37 3.54
N ALA A 238 1.72 -0.48 3.96
CA ALA A 238 2.06 0.90 4.24
C ALA A 238 1.80 1.23 5.71
N LYS A 239 2.29 2.39 6.16
CA LYS A 239 2.08 2.90 7.51
C LYS A 239 1.41 4.25 7.43
N ILE A 240 0.45 4.48 8.32
CA ILE A 240 -0.19 5.78 8.50
C ILE A 240 0.05 6.26 9.93
N GLN A 241 -0.06 7.56 10.13
CA GLN A 241 0.00 8.19 11.44
C GLN A 241 -1.09 9.24 11.53
N LYS A 242 -1.81 9.27 12.65
CA LYS A 242 -2.72 10.35 12.98
C LYS A 242 -1.91 11.53 13.54
N GLN A 243 -1.99 12.69 12.91
CA GLN A 243 -1.43 13.91 13.50
C GLN A 243 -2.31 14.33 14.68
N GLU A 244 -1.68 14.69 15.80
CA GLU A 244 -2.36 15.38 16.89
C GLU A 244 -2.78 16.75 16.38
N GLU A 245 -4.06 17.08 16.50
CA GLU A 245 -4.54 18.43 16.23
C GLU A 245 -3.84 19.35 17.23
N ILE A 246 -2.96 20.22 16.74
CA ILE A 246 -2.61 21.43 17.50
C ILE A 246 -3.91 22.22 17.49
N GLU A 247 -4.63 22.24 18.60
CA GLU A 247 -5.68 23.22 18.83
C GLU A 247 -5.04 24.59 18.62
N GLU A 248 -5.28 25.20 17.45
CA GLU A 248 -5.04 26.61 17.26
C GLU A 248 -5.91 27.31 18.30
N ILE A 249 -5.31 27.67 19.44
CA ILE A 249 -5.91 28.62 20.36
C ILE A 249 -6.07 29.88 19.53
N GLU A 250 -7.29 30.12 19.04
CA GLU A 250 -7.69 31.43 18.54
C GLU A 250 -7.46 32.40 19.70
N GLU A 251 -6.30 33.06 19.70
CA GLU A 251 -6.07 34.22 20.55
C GLU A 251 -7.13 35.25 20.17
N MET A 252 -8.21 35.28 20.94
CA MET A 252 -9.18 36.36 20.96
C MET A 252 -8.41 37.65 21.25
N ASP A 253 -8.09 38.38 20.18
CA ASP A 253 -7.49 39.70 20.21
C ASP A 253 -8.47 40.68 20.90
N SER A 254 -8.32 40.83 22.21
CA SER A 254 -9.00 41.82 23.01
C SER A 254 -8.11 43.05 23.19
N ASP A 255 -8.10 43.95 22.20
CA ASP A 255 -8.18 45.40 22.42
C ASP A 255 -8.08 46.20 21.11
N GLY A 256 -9.09 47.03 20.83
CA GLY A 256 -8.86 48.29 20.10
C GLY A 256 -8.38 49.37 21.08
N PRO A 257 -8.04 50.63 20.68
CA PRO A 257 -8.55 51.28 19.46
C PRO A 257 -7.63 52.34 18.78
N ARG A 258 -8.12 52.87 17.64
CA ARG A 258 -7.94 54.24 17.06
C ARG A 258 -6.97 54.46 15.88
N ARG A 259 -7.63 54.74 14.74
CA ARG A 259 -7.52 55.89 13.81
C ARG A 259 -6.20 56.14 13.04
N SER A 260 -6.33 55.86 11.74
CA SER A 260 -5.96 56.68 10.56
C SER A 260 -4.52 57.17 10.39
N ARG A 261 -3.87 56.66 9.33
CA ARG A 261 -3.23 57.54 8.34
C ARG A 261 -3.19 56.88 6.97
N ARG A 262 -3.80 57.55 5.98
CA ARG A 262 -3.60 57.25 4.56
C ARG A 262 -2.18 57.71 4.18
N LEU A 263 -1.47 56.89 3.41
CA LEU A 263 -0.57 57.39 2.38
C LEU A 263 -0.58 56.42 1.20
N ARG A 264 -0.91 57.01 0.05
CA ARG A 264 -1.03 56.39 -1.26
C ARG A 264 0.27 56.71 -1.98
N SER A 265 0.94 55.73 -2.57
CA SER A 265 1.80 55.99 -3.72
C SER A 265 1.83 54.78 -4.64
N GLN A 266 1.37 55.03 -5.86
CA GLN A 266 1.28 54.11 -6.98
C GLN A 266 2.68 53.79 -7.54
N ALA A 267 2.87 52.59 -8.07
CA ALA A 267 3.67 52.39 -9.26
C ALA A 267 3.09 51.21 -10.06
N ARG A 268 2.71 51.52 -11.30
CA ARG A 268 2.22 50.60 -12.34
C ARG A 268 3.39 50.03 -13.12
N THR A 269 3.32 48.74 -13.44
CA THR A 269 3.69 48.09 -14.73
C THR A 269 2.94 46.74 -14.74
N ARG A 270 1.80 46.57 -15.42
CA ARG A 270 1.61 46.13 -16.84
C ARG A 270 2.53 44.97 -17.22
N GLU A 271 1.97 43.76 -17.29
CA GLU A 271 1.62 43.00 -18.53
C GLU A 271 2.89 42.36 -19.15
N ALA A 272 2.99 41.08 -19.52
CA ALA A 272 1.97 40.13 -19.95
C ALA A 272 2.47 38.68 -19.82
N ASP A 273 1.50 37.79 -19.60
CA ASP A 273 1.23 36.54 -20.33
C ASP A 273 2.31 35.50 -20.67
N SER A 274 1.84 34.26 -20.52
CA SER A 274 2.23 33.03 -21.21
C SER A 274 3.32 32.17 -20.55
N ALA A 275 2.88 31.26 -19.68
CA ALA A 275 3.51 29.95 -19.54
C ALA A 275 2.42 28.88 -19.38
N ARG A 276 2.09 28.26 -20.52
CA ARG A 276 1.38 26.98 -20.57
C ARG A 276 2.14 25.97 -19.70
N ALA A 277 1.37 25.17 -18.96
CA ALA A 277 1.85 24.01 -18.24
C ALA A 277 2.63 23.09 -19.19
N ALA A 278 3.94 22.96 -18.94
CA ALA A 278 4.78 21.94 -19.55
C ALA A 278 4.75 20.70 -18.63
N SER A 279 4.19 19.62 -19.16
CA SER A 279 4.23 18.28 -18.56
C SER A 279 5.60 17.66 -18.85
N PRO A 280 6.36 17.15 -17.87
CA PRO A 280 7.65 16.52 -18.14
C PRO A 280 7.46 15.00 -18.20
N VAL A 281 6.84 14.49 -19.27
CA VAL A 281 6.93 13.05 -19.58
C VAL A 281 7.14 12.90 -21.08
N ASN A 282 8.39 12.60 -21.43
CA ASN A 282 8.85 12.33 -22.78
C ASN A 282 8.51 10.87 -23.11
N TRP A 283 7.49 10.63 -23.93
CA TRP A 283 7.13 9.30 -24.44
C TRP A 283 7.89 9.06 -25.75
N PRO A 284 8.87 8.14 -25.80
CA PRO A 284 9.57 7.85 -27.03
C PRO A 284 8.73 6.92 -27.92
N HIS A 285 8.64 7.32 -29.19
CA HIS A 285 8.18 6.58 -30.37
C HIS A 285 6.68 6.43 -30.59
N MET A 286 6.12 7.31 -31.45
CA MET A 286 5.48 6.92 -32.71
C MET A 286 5.66 8.07 -33.71
N ASP A 287 6.59 7.90 -34.66
CA ASP A 287 6.49 8.60 -35.93
C ASP A 287 5.42 7.88 -36.74
N ASP A 288 4.37 8.61 -37.09
CA ASP A 288 3.36 8.18 -38.05
C ASP A 288 4.05 7.91 -39.40
N SER A 289 3.68 6.82 -40.06
CA SER A 289 3.93 6.64 -41.49
C SER A 289 2.64 6.17 -42.15
N GLU A 290 2.31 6.96 -43.18
CA GLU A 290 1.17 6.93 -44.09
C GLU A 290 0.83 5.56 -44.70
#